data_AF-A0A7C6H9G4-F1
#
_entry.id   AF-A0A7C6H9G4-F1
#
_cell.length_a   1.000
_cell.length_b   1.000
_cell.length_c   1.000
_cell.angle_alpha   90.00
_cell.angle_beta   90.00
_cell.angle_gamma   90.00
#
_symmetry.space_group_name_H-M   'P 1'
#
loop_
_entity.id
_entity.type
_entity.pdbx_description
1 polymer ?
#
loop_
_entity_poly.entity_id
_entity_poly.type
_entity_poly.pdbx_seq_one_letter_code
_entity_poly.pdbx_strand_id
1 'polypeptide(L)'
;MRKHTSWIRSRVGLAAEVGDERGKANRIIQGDRVEATVFGITPHDEGGRRMTRNWWMISLLAVLVLLATIGKAQCQSFTQWAISVTASSEYGSGDWSAQQMLGEPDVYPNYGDYGRAWAPSSRNNGLQWADLGFAEAVYVESVDIYETFNAGATVKVELLDTTGRWHLLWDSTGGSAGGSARVFSVKNGIVTVPCQRVRITLDTDSVSGWNEIDAVSITGSRNSPWPQTLGQSDIVVQWASAAKASSQYRVDRWTPEHMTGVPDVYPKYGDYDRAWTAAYSDGGEEWVELFYDEAVHVQRIDVYETYNPGAIVKAEIIDETGRAHVIWEGTAQTAPQESRILYIENTKVNVPARQVRLVLRTDQVPGFNEIDAVCLIGTRTFAQESRLRSPVEQLASIILRLGRAVKRGRDERLADSAFLQELEDILRELSNISSSTV
;
A
#
# COMPACT_ATOMS: atom_id res chain seq x y z
N MET A 1 -13.32 11.64 65.70
CA MET A 1 -14.69 11.29 66.17
C MET A 1 -15.50 10.91 64.92
N ARG A 2 -16.33 9.85 64.87
CA ARG A 2 -17.65 9.66 65.53
C ARG A 2 -18.58 10.85 65.26
N LYS A 3 -19.81 10.72 64.70
CA LYS A 3 -20.64 9.55 64.28
C LYS A 3 -20.99 9.73 62.76
N HIS A 4 -22.00 9.16 62.08
CA HIS A 4 -23.18 8.34 62.43
C HIS A 4 -23.58 7.40 61.26
N THR A 5 -24.75 6.76 61.43
CA THR A 5 -25.51 5.81 60.58
C THR A 5 -26.58 6.54 59.71
N SER A 6 -27.15 6.03 58.61
CA SER A 6 -27.54 4.66 58.17
C SER A 6 -28.89 4.13 58.74
N TRP A 7 -29.48 3.12 58.05
CA TRP A 7 -30.80 2.43 58.23
C TRP A 7 -31.98 3.11 57.48
N ILE A 8 -32.97 2.42 56.86
CA ILE A 8 -33.74 1.17 57.16
C ILE A 8 -33.93 0.34 55.84
N ARG A 9 -33.64 -0.98 55.72
CA ARG A 9 -34.48 -2.23 55.86
C ARG A 9 -35.84 -2.25 55.11
N SER A 10 -36.43 -3.36 54.63
CA SER A 10 -36.26 -4.84 54.77
C SER A 10 -36.53 -5.58 53.43
N ARG A 11 -35.94 -6.75 53.09
CA ARG A 11 -36.31 -8.17 53.44
C ARG A 11 -37.78 -8.52 53.06
N VAL A 12 -38.15 -9.64 52.41
CA VAL A 12 -37.71 -11.08 52.36
C VAL A 12 -38.06 -11.67 50.95
N GLY A 13 -37.52 -12.77 50.38
CA GLY A 13 -36.40 -13.68 50.70
C GLY A 13 -36.67 -15.17 50.36
N LEU A 14 -35.66 -15.92 49.86
CA LEU A 14 -35.60 -17.39 49.61
C LEU A 14 -36.53 -17.96 48.50
N ALA A 15 -36.24 -19.11 47.83
CA ALA A 15 -35.01 -19.92 47.70
C ALA A 15 -35.05 -20.80 46.41
N ALA A 16 -33.92 -21.42 46.09
CA ALA A 16 -33.63 -22.22 44.89
C ALA A 16 -34.40 -23.54 44.74
N GLU A 17 -34.40 -24.09 43.52
CA GLU A 17 -34.33 -25.55 43.29
C GLU A 17 -33.64 -25.88 41.95
N VAL A 18 -33.19 -27.13 41.79
CA VAL A 18 -32.55 -27.69 40.58
C VAL A 18 -33.25 -29.02 40.27
N GLY A 19 -33.63 -29.24 39.01
CA GLY A 19 -34.33 -30.47 38.58
C GLY A 19 -34.16 -30.71 37.08
N ASP A 20 -34.12 -31.98 36.70
CA ASP A 20 -33.79 -32.48 35.36
C ASP A 20 -34.95 -33.33 34.79
N GLU A 21 -34.76 -33.84 33.57
CA GLU A 21 -35.40 -35.01 32.95
C GLU A 21 -36.58 -34.80 31.97
N ARG A 22 -36.22 -34.91 30.68
CA ARG A 22 -36.85 -35.77 29.65
C ARG A 22 -38.35 -35.60 29.29
N GLY A 23 -38.60 -35.32 28.00
CA GLY A 23 -39.41 -36.27 27.21
C GLY A 23 -40.19 -35.78 25.97
N LYS A 24 -39.71 -36.20 24.78
CA LYS A 24 -40.50 -36.47 23.54
C LYS A 24 -41.11 -35.24 22.81
N ALA A 25 -41.23 -35.20 21.47
CA ALA A 25 -40.68 -36.04 20.38
C ALA A 25 -40.73 -35.33 19.01
N ASN A 26 -39.98 -35.88 18.04
CA ASN A 26 -40.25 -35.92 16.57
C ASN A 26 -40.41 -34.63 15.72
N ARG A 27 -39.42 -34.47 14.82
CA ARG A 27 -39.53 -34.38 13.33
C ARG A 27 -39.97 -33.08 12.59
N ILE A 28 -38.96 -32.53 11.87
CA ILE A 28 -38.89 -32.07 10.45
C ILE A 28 -39.81 -30.90 9.98
N ILE A 29 -39.30 -30.16 8.96
CA ILE A 29 -39.93 -29.11 8.12
C ILE A 29 -40.05 -27.76 8.88
N GLN A 30 -39.13 -26.80 8.73
CA GLN A 30 -38.66 -26.02 7.56
C GLN A 30 -39.49 -24.75 7.32
N GLY A 31 -38.88 -23.61 7.67
CA GLY A 31 -39.13 -22.28 7.09
C GLY A 31 -40.52 -21.70 7.31
N ASP A 32 -40.65 -20.80 8.29
CA ASP A 32 -41.86 -19.99 8.44
C ASP A 32 -41.58 -18.48 8.40
N ARG A 33 -42.56 -17.73 7.91
CA ARG A 33 -42.43 -16.33 7.50
C ARG A 33 -43.30 -15.49 8.43
N VAL A 34 -42.68 -14.69 9.31
CA VAL A 34 -43.44 -13.90 10.30
C VAL A 34 -44.03 -12.65 9.63
N GLU A 35 -45.32 -12.70 9.30
CA GLU A 35 -46.08 -11.53 8.87
C GLU A 35 -46.38 -10.60 10.06
N ALA A 36 -46.30 -9.29 9.82
CA ALA A 36 -46.59 -8.28 10.84
C ALA A 36 -48.02 -7.73 10.68
N THR A 37 -48.93 -8.17 11.56
CA THR A 37 -50.33 -7.72 11.57
C THR A 37 -50.46 -6.23 11.85
N VAL A 38 -50.91 -5.47 10.85
CA VAL A 38 -51.21 -4.03 11.00
C VAL A 38 -52.61 -3.85 11.59
N PHE A 39 -52.71 -3.21 12.76
CA PHE A 39 -53.99 -2.74 13.29
C PHE A 39 -54.50 -1.55 12.47
N GLY A 40 -55.71 -1.68 11.91
CA GLY A 40 -56.32 -0.66 11.07
C GLY A 40 -56.95 0.50 11.85
N ILE A 41 -57.00 1.67 11.21
CA ILE A 41 -57.81 2.82 11.63
C ILE A 41 -58.63 3.25 10.42
N THR A 42 -59.96 3.18 10.53
CA THR A 42 -60.88 3.73 9.52
C THR A 42 -60.95 5.25 9.62
N PRO A 43 -60.88 6.00 8.51
CA PRO A 43 -60.97 7.46 8.55
C PRO A 43 -62.40 7.91 8.84
N HIS A 44 -62.53 8.96 9.68
CA HIS A 44 -63.69 9.84 9.65
C HIS A 44 -63.28 11.11 8.91
N ASP A 45 -64.08 11.54 7.94
CA ASP A 45 -63.74 12.64 7.04
C ASP A 45 -64.30 13.96 7.59
N GLU A 46 -63.47 15.03 7.59
CA GLU A 46 -63.91 16.42 7.46
C GLU A 46 -62.74 17.40 7.29
N GLY A 47 -62.82 18.23 6.23
CA GLY A 47 -62.38 19.63 6.30
C GLY A 47 -60.89 20.00 6.44
N GLY A 48 -60.12 19.93 5.34
CA GLY A 48 -59.06 20.93 5.11
C GLY A 48 -57.70 20.43 4.61
N ARG A 49 -57.15 21.15 3.61
CA ARG A 49 -55.77 21.11 3.07
C ARG A 49 -54.99 19.80 3.30
N ARG A 50 -54.96 18.94 2.27
CA ARG A 50 -53.95 17.87 2.15
C ARG A 50 -52.54 18.47 2.06
N MET A 51 -51.91 18.74 3.21
CA MET A 51 -50.46 18.61 3.32
C MET A 51 -50.14 17.12 3.24
N THR A 52 -49.76 16.64 2.06
CA THR A 52 -49.13 15.33 1.87
C THR A 52 -47.74 15.37 2.50
N ARG A 53 -47.70 15.38 3.84
CA ARG A 53 -46.47 15.43 4.63
C ARG A 53 -45.62 14.24 4.19
N ASN A 54 -44.38 14.49 3.77
CA ASN A 54 -43.57 13.62 2.91
C ASN A 54 -43.10 12.29 3.57
N TRP A 55 -44.03 11.46 4.02
CA TRP A 55 -43.77 10.14 4.61
C TRP A 55 -43.04 9.21 3.65
N TRP A 56 -43.40 9.21 2.36
CA TRP A 56 -42.69 8.46 1.33
C TRP A 56 -41.21 8.87 1.25
N MET A 57 -40.93 10.18 1.34
CA MET A 57 -39.59 10.75 1.27
C MET A 57 -38.80 10.55 2.58
N ILE A 58 -39.48 10.55 3.74
CA ILE A 58 -38.89 10.17 5.05
C ILE A 58 -38.55 8.68 5.08
N SER A 59 -39.42 7.81 4.56
CA SER A 59 -39.14 6.37 4.43
C SER A 59 -38.02 6.11 3.42
N LEU A 60 -37.97 6.85 2.31
CA LEU A 60 -36.87 6.79 1.35
C LEU A 60 -35.54 7.21 2.02
N LEU A 61 -35.54 8.31 2.78
CA LEU A 61 -34.39 8.76 3.57
C LEU A 61 -33.99 7.72 4.63
N ALA A 62 -34.93 7.09 5.33
CA ALA A 62 -34.64 6.06 6.32
C ALA A 62 -34.03 4.80 5.67
N VAL A 63 -34.54 4.38 4.51
CA VAL A 63 -33.99 3.25 3.73
C VAL A 63 -32.61 3.60 3.15
N LEU A 64 -32.42 4.81 2.63
CA LEU A 64 -31.12 5.30 2.18
C LEU A 64 -30.11 5.39 3.33
N VAL A 65 -30.53 5.81 4.52
CA VAL A 65 -29.69 5.81 5.73
C VAL A 65 -29.35 4.39 6.19
N LEU A 66 -30.30 3.44 6.17
CA LEU A 66 -29.99 2.02 6.45
C LEU A 66 -29.03 1.41 5.43
N LEU A 67 -29.22 1.68 4.13
CA LEU A 67 -28.27 1.23 3.10
C LEU A 67 -26.88 1.88 3.30
N ALA A 68 -26.84 3.16 3.68
CA ALA A 68 -25.61 3.88 3.99
C ALA A 68 -24.96 3.49 5.33
N THR A 69 -25.65 2.78 6.24
CA THR A 69 -25.01 2.17 7.43
C THR A 69 -24.52 0.76 7.13
N ILE A 70 -25.23 -0.03 6.33
CA ILE A 70 -24.76 -1.36 5.88
C ILE A 70 -23.46 -1.23 5.07
N GLY A 71 -23.32 -0.20 4.24
CA GLY A 71 -22.10 0.08 3.47
C GLY A 71 -20.86 0.51 4.28
N LYS A 72 -20.97 0.80 5.59
CA LYS A 72 -19.84 1.32 6.40
C LYS A 72 -18.94 0.25 7.01
N ALA A 73 -19.38 -1.01 7.06
CA ALA A 73 -18.65 -2.08 7.76
C ALA A 73 -17.38 -2.60 7.07
N GLN A 74 -17.06 -2.13 5.85
CA GLN A 74 -15.94 -2.64 5.05
C GLN A 74 -14.79 -1.65 4.81
N CYS A 75 -14.80 -0.47 5.46
CA CYS A 75 -13.78 0.57 5.28
C CYS A 75 -12.96 0.84 6.55
N GLN A 76 -12.84 -0.15 7.43
CA GLN A 76 -12.05 -0.06 8.65
C GLN A 76 -10.73 -0.81 8.48
N SER A 77 -9.62 -0.11 8.70
CA SER A 77 -8.28 -0.70 8.80
C SER A 77 -8.19 -1.60 10.05
N PHE A 78 -7.44 -2.69 9.94
CA PHE A 78 -7.23 -3.65 11.02
C PHE A 78 -5.76 -4.11 11.03
N THR A 79 -5.29 -4.47 12.22
CA THR A 79 -3.96 -5.05 12.43
C THR A 79 -4.05 -6.57 12.35
N GLN A 80 -3.08 -7.20 11.69
CA GLN A 80 -2.89 -8.64 11.69
C GLN A 80 -1.40 -8.99 11.89
N TRP A 81 -1.17 -10.06 12.65
CA TRP A 81 0.16 -10.56 13.00
C TRP A 81 0.67 -11.57 11.97
N ALA A 82 1.98 -11.79 11.95
CA ALA A 82 2.57 -12.83 11.13
C ALA A 82 2.06 -14.22 11.57
N ILE A 83 1.71 -15.06 10.59
CA ILE A 83 1.22 -16.45 10.80
C ILE A 83 2.12 -17.50 10.16
N SER A 84 3.08 -17.09 9.33
CA SER A 84 4.15 -17.95 8.80
C SER A 84 5.42 -17.13 8.62
N VAL A 85 6.57 -17.79 8.66
CA VAL A 85 7.89 -17.13 8.64
C VAL A 85 8.92 -18.03 8.00
N THR A 86 9.94 -17.43 7.38
CA THR A 86 11.19 -18.10 7.01
C THR A 86 12.30 -17.07 7.16
N ALA A 87 13.38 -17.41 7.87
CA ALA A 87 14.51 -16.50 8.10
C ALA A 87 15.78 -16.98 7.40
N SER A 88 16.72 -16.06 7.20
CA SER A 88 18.09 -16.34 6.72
C SER A 88 18.85 -17.29 7.65
N SER A 89 18.63 -17.14 8.96
CA SER A 89 19.18 -17.96 10.02
C SER A 89 18.37 -17.81 11.31
N GLU A 90 18.54 -18.73 12.25
CA GLU A 90 17.99 -18.65 13.60
C GLU A 90 19.00 -19.22 14.61
N TYR A 91 19.00 -18.72 15.84
CA TYR A 91 19.93 -19.18 16.90
C TYR A 91 19.60 -20.58 17.43
N GLY A 92 18.31 -20.91 17.55
CA GLY A 92 17.83 -22.20 18.03
C GLY A 92 16.52 -22.61 17.36
N SER A 93 16.20 -23.91 17.40
CA SER A 93 14.96 -24.46 16.82
C SER A 93 13.77 -24.40 17.80
N GLY A 94 13.75 -23.39 18.66
CA GLY A 94 12.79 -23.21 19.75
C GLY A 94 12.97 -21.82 20.35
N ASP A 95 13.69 -21.73 21.46
CA ASP A 95 14.18 -20.44 21.99
C ASP A 95 15.01 -19.72 20.90
N TRP A 96 14.74 -18.42 20.71
CA TRP A 96 15.30 -17.56 19.65
C TRP A 96 15.07 -18.02 18.19
N SER A 97 14.14 -18.96 17.95
CA SER A 97 13.76 -19.35 16.58
C SER A 97 13.06 -18.24 15.81
N ALA A 98 13.02 -18.37 14.47
CA ALA A 98 12.24 -17.47 13.62
C ALA A 98 10.73 -17.53 13.93
N GLN A 99 10.25 -18.64 14.50
CA GLN A 99 8.85 -18.83 14.90
C GLN A 99 8.39 -17.89 16.01
N GLN A 100 9.33 -17.30 16.77
CA GLN A 100 9.00 -16.35 17.83
C GLN A 100 8.34 -15.07 17.26
N MET A 101 8.66 -14.66 16.04
CA MET A 101 8.05 -13.48 15.37
C MET A 101 6.56 -13.66 14.97
N LEU A 102 5.91 -14.76 15.36
CA LEU A 102 4.54 -15.11 14.97
C LEU A 102 3.52 -14.82 16.08
N GLY A 103 2.40 -14.18 15.71
CA GLY A 103 1.36 -13.80 16.65
C GLY A 103 1.65 -12.46 17.36
N GLU A 104 1.01 -12.27 18.52
CA GLU A 104 1.19 -11.06 19.35
C GLU A 104 2.55 -11.06 20.07
N PRO A 105 3.12 -9.88 20.42
CA PRO A 105 4.46 -9.78 20.99
C PRO A 105 4.52 -10.38 22.40
N ASP A 106 5.53 -11.20 22.66
CA ASP A 106 5.68 -12.01 23.87
C ASP A 106 6.71 -11.43 24.86
N VAL A 107 7.50 -10.45 24.41
CA VAL A 107 8.56 -9.77 25.18
C VAL A 107 8.25 -8.29 25.40
N TYR A 108 7.82 -7.56 24.37
CA TYR A 108 7.50 -6.12 24.43
C TYR A 108 6.38 -5.83 25.45
N PRO A 109 6.47 -4.78 26.29
CA PRO A 109 7.42 -3.65 26.24
C PRO A 109 8.73 -3.86 27.02
N ASN A 110 9.09 -5.08 27.41
CA ASN A 110 10.35 -5.34 28.09
C ASN A 110 11.53 -5.29 27.11
N TYR A 111 12.71 -4.91 27.61
CA TYR A 111 13.97 -4.91 26.87
C TYR A 111 14.93 -5.94 27.48
N GLY A 112 15.57 -6.76 26.64
CA GLY A 112 16.55 -7.75 27.08
C GLY A 112 16.69 -8.92 26.12
N ASP A 113 17.72 -9.73 26.38
CA ASP A 113 18.02 -11.00 25.70
C ASP A 113 16.99 -12.05 26.15
N TYR A 114 16.02 -12.39 25.29
CA TYR A 114 14.90 -13.27 25.62
C TYR A 114 14.59 -14.25 24.48
N GLY A 115 14.66 -15.56 24.76
CA GLY A 115 14.35 -16.62 23.80
C GLY A 115 12.91 -16.66 23.23
N ARG A 116 12.05 -15.71 23.61
CA ARG A 116 10.72 -15.48 23.01
C ARG A 116 10.72 -14.39 21.92
N ALA A 117 11.90 -13.96 21.47
CA ALA A 117 12.11 -13.12 20.29
C ALA A 117 13.14 -13.81 19.37
N TRP A 118 13.03 -13.66 18.05
CA TRP A 118 13.97 -14.25 17.09
C TRP A 118 15.35 -13.59 17.19
N ALA A 119 16.40 -14.40 17.18
CA ALA A 119 17.77 -13.95 16.92
C ALA A 119 18.40 -14.74 15.74
N PRO A 120 19.22 -14.09 14.90
CA PRO A 120 20.07 -14.78 13.91
C PRO A 120 21.00 -15.83 14.52
N SER A 121 21.57 -16.72 13.71
CA SER A 121 22.45 -17.80 14.21
C SER A 121 23.76 -17.35 14.85
N SER A 122 24.22 -16.14 14.53
CA SER A 122 25.45 -15.53 15.05
C SER A 122 25.25 -14.03 15.28
N ARG A 123 25.92 -13.49 16.31
CA ARG A 123 26.06 -12.05 16.53
C ARG A 123 26.92 -11.47 15.41
N ASN A 124 26.59 -10.27 14.93
CA ASN A 124 27.37 -9.53 13.94
C ASN A 124 27.69 -10.43 12.72
N ASN A 125 26.62 -10.81 12.03
CA ASN A 125 26.59 -11.78 10.93
C ASN A 125 26.15 -11.09 9.62
N GLY A 126 26.49 -9.80 9.45
CA GLY A 126 26.10 -8.97 8.32
C GLY A 126 24.58 -8.91 8.10
N LEU A 127 24.18 -8.97 6.83
CA LEU A 127 22.78 -8.93 6.41
C LEU A 127 22.02 -10.23 6.74
N GLN A 128 20.98 -10.10 7.55
CA GLN A 128 20.03 -11.15 7.91
C GLN A 128 18.62 -10.74 7.48
N TRP A 129 17.72 -11.69 7.21
CA TRP A 129 16.36 -11.38 6.75
C TRP A 129 15.31 -12.34 7.30
N ALA A 130 14.06 -11.90 7.33
CA ALA A 130 12.91 -12.74 7.62
C ALA A 130 11.72 -12.39 6.71
N ASP A 131 11.16 -13.41 6.06
CA ASP A 131 9.99 -13.35 5.18
C ASP A 131 8.73 -13.81 5.94
N LEU A 132 7.96 -12.85 6.44
CA LEU A 132 6.77 -13.07 7.26
C LEU A 132 5.51 -13.05 6.38
N GLY A 133 4.62 -14.01 6.55
CA GLY A 133 3.35 -14.14 5.83
C GLY A 133 2.13 -13.92 6.72
N PHE A 134 1.12 -13.23 6.17
CA PHE A 134 -0.06 -12.76 6.88
C PHE A 134 -1.34 -13.46 6.38
N ALA A 135 -2.37 -13.48 7.23
CA ALA A 135 -3.60 -14.24 6.97
C ALA A 135 -4.36 -13.73 5.73
N GLU A 136 -4.37 -12.42 5.53
CA GLU A 136 -5.07 -11.78 4.41
C GLU A 136 -4.16 -10.81 3.65
N ALA A 137 -4.35 -10.70 2.35
CA ALA A 137 -3.76 -9.62 1.56
C ALA A 137 -4.52 -8.31 1.82
N VAL A 138 -3.82 -7.26 2.23
CA VAL A 138 -4.41 -5.95 2.57
C VAL A 138 -3.66 -4.80 1.90
N TYR A 139 -4.35 -3.69 1.66
CA TYR A 139 -3.69 -2.42 1.38
C TYR A 139 -2.99 -1.98 2.68
N VAL A 140 -1.69 -2.21 2.76
CA VAL A 140 -0.88 -1.93 3.96
C VAL A 140 -0.82 -0.43 4.22
N GLU A 141 -1.00 -0.03 5.48
CA GLU A 141 -0.92 1.36 5.97
C GLU A 141 0.31 1.52 6.88
N SER A 142 0.62 0.51 7.69
CA SER A 142 1.91 0.37 8.39
C SER A 142 2.38 -1.08 8.46
N VAL A 143 3.71 -1.24 8.54
CA VAL A 143 4.39 -2.43 9.05
C VAL A 143 4.98 -2.04 10.40
N ASP A 144 4.68 -2.82 11.44
CA ASP A 144 5.10 -2.53 12.82
C ASP A 144 5.96 -3.69 13.34
N ILE A 145 7.26 -3.40 13.53
CA ILE A 145 8.31 -4.36 13.90
C ILE A 145 8.69 -4.16 15.37
N TYR A 146 8.62 -5.21 16.18
CA TYR A 146 8.85 -5.14 17.62
C TYR A 146 10.30 -5.52 17.93
N GLU A 147 11.19 -4.52 17.99
CA GLU A 147 12.62 -4.71 18.29
C GLU A 147 12.85 -4.65 19.80
N THR A 148 13.26 -5.77 20.41
CA THR A 148 13.31 -5.96 21.89
C THR A 148 14.69 -6.11 22.48
N PHE A 149 15.72 -6.41 21.67
CA PHE A 149 17.13 -6.32 22.08
C PHE A 149 18.00 -5.75 20.97
N ASN A 150 18.92 -4.85 21.34
CA ASN A 150 19.84 -4.13 20.44
C ASN A 150 19.15 -3.62 19.14
N ALA A 151 18.08 -2.84 19.35
CA ALA A 151 17.22 -2.27 18.32
C ALA A 151 17.94 -1.31 17.36
N GLY A 152 17.38 -1.12 16.16
CA GLY A 152 17.94 -0.27 15.09
C GLY A 152 18.72 -1.01 14.01
N ALA A 153 18.82 -2.34 14.08
CA ALA A 153 19.48 -3.14 13.06
C ALA A 153 18.66 -3.27 11.76
N THR A 154 17.34 -3.03 11.79
CA THR A 154 16.50 -3.10 10.58
C THR A 154 16.92 -2.07 9.53
N VAL A 155 17.41 -2.53 8.37
CA VAL A 155 17.89 -1.71 7.24
C VAL A 155 16.96 -1.70 6.04
N LYS A 156 16.03 -2.65 5.91
CA LYS A 156 15.10 -2.70 4.77
C LYS A 156 13.78 -3.36 5.14
N VAL A 157 12.68 -2.84 4.59
CA VAL A 157 11.35 -3.43 4.65
C VAL A 157 10.75 -3.46 3.24
N GLU A 158 10.32 -4.64 2.80
CA GLU A 158 9.73 -4.90 1.48
C GLU A 158 8.37 -5.61 1.62
N LEU A 159 7.43 -5.31 0.74
CA LEU A 159 6.10 -5.92 0.69
C LEU A 159 5.96 -6.84 -0.54
N LEU A 160 5.41 -8.04 -0.36
CA LEU A 160 5.01 -8.90 -1.48
C LEU A 160 3.53 -8.74 -1.77
N ASP A 161 3.20 -8.36 -3.01
CA ASP A 161 1.82 -8.30 -3.48
C ASP A 161 1.24 -9.68 -3.84
N THR A 162 -0.07 -9.73 -4.10
CA THR A 162 -0.78 -10.97 -4.49
C THR A 162 -0.38 -11.52 -5.86
N THR A 163 0.44 -10.81 -6.65
CA THR A 163 0.99 -11.30 -7.92
C THR A 163 2.36 -11.98 -7.74
N GLY A 164 2.94 -11.91 -6.54
CA GLY A 164 4.28 -12.42 -6.25
C GLY A 164 5.39 -11.42 -6.54
N ARG A 165 5.07 -10.12 -6.69
CA ARG A 165 6.06 -9.06 -6.89
C ARG A 165 6.40 -8.35 -5.59
N TRP A 166 7.69 -8.13 -5.34
CA TRP A 166 8.20 -7.33 -4.24
C TRP A 166 8.17 -5.83 -4.56
N HIS A 167 7.89 -5.03 -3.53
CA HIS A 167 7.96 -3.57 -3.54
C HIS A 167 8.77 -3.11 -2.34
N LEU A 168 9.79 -2.27 -2.55
CA LEU A 168 10.47 -1.61 -1.44
C LEU A 168 9.48 -0.66 -0.73
N LEU A 169 9.40 -0.76 0.59
CA LEU A 169 8.60 0.12 1.44
C LEU A 169 9.47 1.18 2.13
N TRP A 170 10.65 0.77 2.60
CA TRP A 170 11.60 1.62 3.33
C TRP A 170 12.99 0.98 3.39
N ASP A 171 14.04 1.80 3.38
CA ASP A 171 15.44 1.41 3.59
C ASP A 171 16.22 2.44 4.41
N SER A 172 17.36 2.01 4.98
CA SER A 172 18.36 2.88 5.61
C SER A 172 19.72 2.18 5.75
N THR A 173 20.74 2.92 6.23
CA THR A 173 22.05 2.38 6.61
C THR A 173 22.09 1.75 8.02
N GLY A 174 20.94 1.61 8.69
CA GLY A 174 20.86 1.07 10.05
C GLY A 174 21.50 1.96 11.12
N GLY A 175 21.70 1.38 12.31
CA GLY A 175 22.37 2.02 13.45
C GLY A 175 21.53 2.04 14.73
N SER A 176 22.20 2.00 15.88
CA SER A 176 21.55 1.70 17.16
C SER A 176 20.45 2.69 17.55
N ALA A 177 19.26 2.16 17.85
CA ALA A 177 18.11 2.91 18.36
C ALA A 177 18.16 3.13 19.89
N GLY A 178 19.23 2.68 20.56
CA GLY A 178 19.42 2.76 22.01
C GLY A 178 19.00 1.49 22.77
N GLY A 179 19.32 1.47 24.07
CA GLY A 179 19.09 0.32 24.96
C GLY A 179 17.66 0.24 25.52
N SER A 180 16.66 0.21 24.64
CA SER A 180 15.24 0.12 25.01
C SER A 180 14.43 -0.54 23.90
N ALA A 181 13.43 -1.35 24.27
CA ALA A 181 12.55 -1.99 23.31
C ALA A 181 11.65 -0.95 22.63
N ARG A 182 11.37 -1.14 21.34
CA ARG A 182 10.54 -0.21 20.55
C ARG A 182 9.66 -0.94 19.54
N VAL A 183 8.54 -0.31 19.20
CA VAL A 183 7.84 -0.59 17.95
C VAL A 183 8.44 0.32 16.88
N PHE A 184 9.06 -0.28 15.87
CA PHE A 184 9.55 0.40 14.68
C PHE A 184 8.45 0.38 13.60
N SER A 185 7.67 1.47 13.55
CA SER A 185 6.54 1.65 12.65
C SER A 185 6.96 2.25 11.31
N VAL A 186 7.03 1.41 10.27
CA VAL A 186 7.21 1.86 8.87
C VAL A 186 5.85 2.17 8.27
N LYS A 187 5.60 3.43 7.91
CA LYS A 187 4.34 3.87 7.28
C LYS A 187 4.41 3.73 5.77
N ASN A 188 3.34 3.21 5.16
CA ASN A 188 3.24 3.12 3.71
C ASN A 188 2.76 4.43 3.09
N GLY A 189 3.54 4.96 2.15
CA GLY A 189 3.16 6.09 1.29
C GLY A 189 3.26 5.80 -0.22
N ILE A 190 3.61 4.57 -0.62
CA ILE A 190 4.02 4.26 -2.01
C ILE A 190 3.44 2.94 -2.57
N VAL A 191 3.18 1.92 -1.76
CA VAL A 191 2.65 0.63 -2.23
C VAL A 191 1.13 0.64 -2.24
N THR A 192 0.51 0.90 -3.40
CA THR A 192 -0.96 1.05 -3.53
C THR A 192 -1.68 -0.25 -3.95
N VAL A 193 -1.10 -1.41 -3.65
CA VAL A 193 -1.62 -2.75 -4.01
C VAL A 193 -1.77 -3.63 -2.76
N PRO A 194 -2.68 -4.63 -2.75
CA PRO A 194 -2.84 -5.51 -1.60
C PRO A 194 -1.63 -6.46 -1.46
N CYS A 195 -1.03 -6.49 -0.28
CA CYS A 195 0.16 -7.27 0.04
C CYS A 195 -0.11 -8.28 1.17
N GLN A 196 0.53 -9.46 1.08
CA GLN A 196 0.32 -10.58 1.99
C GLN A 196 1.61 -11.06 2.70
N ARG A 197 2.80 -10.60 2.27
CA ARG A 197 4.05 -10.88 2.97
C ARG A 197 4.86 -9.61 3.18
N VAL A 198 5.63 -9.59 4.27
CA VAL A 198 6.67 -8.60 4.57
C VAL A 198 8.00 -9.33 4.55
N ARG A 199 9.01 -8.74 3.93
CA ARG A 199 10.42 -9.09 4.19
C ARG A 199 11.02 -7.96 5.02
N ILE A 200 11.59 -8.31 6.17
CA ILE A 200 12.49 -7.43 6.91
C ILE A 200 13.93 -7.86 6.64
N THR A 201 14.84 -6.90 6.49
CA THR A 201 16.29 -7.13 6.45
C THR A 201 16.94 -6.34 7.57
N LEU A 202 17.82 -6.99 8.33
CA LEU A 202 18.65 -6.40 9.37
C LEU A 202 20.11 -6.38 8.89
N ASP A 203 20.82 -5.28 9.10
CA ASP A 203 22.28 -5.29 9.16
C ASP A 203 22.69 -5.45 10.62
N THR A 204 23.12 -6.65 10.97
CA THR A 204 23.52 -7.02 12.34
C THR A 204 24.92 -6.51 12.70
N ASP A 205 25.69 -6.02 11.73
CA ASP A 205 26.99 -5.37 11.98
C ASP A 205 26.79 -3.88 12.35
N SER A 206 25.72 -3.25 11.86
CA SER A 206 25.33 -1.88 12.22
C SER A 206 24.98 -1.68 13.71
N VAL A 207 24.56 -2.74 14.41
CA VAL A 207 24.22 -2.72 15.83
C VAL A 207 24.74 -3.97 16.56
N SER A 208 26.04 -3.94 16.90
CA SER A 208 26.77 -5.04 17.56
C SER A 208 26.03 -5.65 18.77
N GLY A 209 25.73 -6.96 18.70
CA GLY A 209 25.01 -7.68 19.75
C GLY A 209 24.22 -8.89 19.21
N TRP A 210 23.23 -9.35 19.98
CA TRP A 210 22.08 -10.07 19.42
C TRP A 210 21.01 -9.03 19.08
N ASN A 211 20.57 -8.95 17.84
CA ASN A 211 19.43 -8.12 17.46
C ASN A 211 18.18 -9.01 17.52
N GLU A 212 17.21 -8.64 18.35
CA GLU A 212 16.04 -9.49 18.62
C GLU A 212 14.74 -8.85 18.16
N ILE A 213 13.95 -9.61 17.39
CA ILE A 213 12.62 -9.23 16.89
C ILE A 213 11.58 -10.14 17.54
N ASP A 214 10.71 -9.54 18.34
CA ASP A 214 9.66 -10.18 19.13
C ASP A 214 8.44 -10.52 18.28
N ALA A 215 7.99 -9.60 17.43
CA ALA A 215 6.86 -9.80 16.53
C ALA A 215 6.92 -8.85 15.32
N VAL A 216 6.15 -9.18 14.28
CA VAL A 216 5.83 -8.25 13.19
C VAL A 216 4.33 -8.28 12.90
N SER A 217 3.72 -7.10 12.80
CA SER A 217 2.35 -6.93 12.31
C SER A 217 2.30 -6.05 11.07
N ILE A 218 1.19 -6.16 10.33
CA ILE A 218 0.77 -5.15 9.37
C ILE A 218 -0.60 -4.60 9.78
N THR A 219 -0.73 -3.28 9.75
CA THR A 219 -2.03 -2.61 9.81
C THR A 219 -2.41 -2.17 8.41
N GLY A 220 -3.64 -2.45 7.98
CA GLY A 220 -4.11 -2.12 6.63
C GLY A 220 -5.58 -2.42 6.44
N SER A 221 -6.09 -2.15 5.23
CA SER A 221 -7.51 -2.24 4.89
C SER A 221 -7.78 -3.20 3.73
N ARG A 222 -8.97 -3.82 3.71
CA ARG A 222 -9.40 -4.75 2.64
C ARG A 222 -9.75 -4.02 1.33
N ASN A 223 -10.16 -2.76 1.45
CA ASN A 223 -10.46 -1.85 0.35
C ASN A 223 -9.40 -0.76 0.32
N SER A 224 -9.09 -0.24 -0.87
CA SER A 224 -8.09 0.83 -1.02
C SER A 224 -8.46 2.07 -0.19
N PRO A 225 -7.59 2.55 0.72
CA PRO A 225 -7.79 3.83 1.39
C PRO A 225 -7.55 5.01 0.42
N TRP A 226 -6.85 4.75 -0.70
CA TRP A 226 -6.61 5.70 -1.77
C TRP A 226 -7.86 5.83 -2.68
N PRO A 227 -8.32 7.04 -3.02
CA PRO A 227 -9.58 7.24 -3.76
C PRO A 227 -9.59 6.55 -5.13
N GLN A 228 -10.47 5.56 -5.28
CA GLN A 228 -10.67 4.86 -6.56
C GLN A 228 -11.48 5.71 -7.55
N THR A 229 -10.81 6.58 -8.30
CA THR A 229 -11.27 6.87 -9.66
C THR A 229 -11.20 5.58 -10.47
N LEU A 230 -12.26 5.28 -11.24
CA LEU A 230 -12.45 4.01 -11.95
C LEU A 230 -11.26 3.67 -12.86
N GLY A 231 -10.37 2.81 -12.37
CA GLY A 231 -9.16 2.39 -13.06
C GLY A 231 -8.56 1.15 -12.41
N GLN A 232 -8.31 0.13 -13.23
CA GLN A 232 -7.53 -1.05 -12.87
C GLN A 232 -6.07 -0.60 -12.69
N SER A 233 -5.57 -0.58 -11.44
CA SER A 233 -4.24 -0.13 -10.99
C SER A 233 -3.47 0.70 -12.04
N ASP A 234 -3.62 2.03 -11.98
CA ASP A 234 -2.95 2.94 -12.91
C ASP A 234 -1.42 2.76 -12.92
N ILE A 235 -0.82 2.30 -11.82
CA ILE A 235 0.63 2.03 -11.75
C ILE A 235 0.98 0.86 -12.68
N VAL A 236 1.92 1.13 -13.57
CA VAL A 236 2.60 0.17 -14.44
C VAL A 236 4.02 -0.01 -13.90
N VAL A 237 4.46 -1.26 -13.82
CA VAL A 237 5.86 -1.59 -13.60
C VAL A 237 6.27 -2.61 -14.65
N GLN A 238 7.32 -2.29 -15.39
CA GLN A 238 7.75 -3.01 -16.57
C GLN A 238 9.27 -2.98 -16.67
N TRP A 239 9.84 -4.11 -17.04
CA TRP A 239 11.25 -4.24 -17.37
C TRP A 239 11.49 -3.77 -18.81
N ALA A 240 12.73 -3.42 -19.15
CA ALA A 240 13.06 -3.13 -20.53
C ALA A 240 12.77 -4.37 -21.40
N SER A 241 12.11 -4.19 -22.55
CA SER A 241 11.82 -5.24 -23.53
C SER A 241 12.78 -5.21 -24.73
N ALA A 242 13.53 -4.12 -24.90
CA ALA A 242 14.72 -4.05 -25.74
C ALA A 242 15.71 -3.02 -25.18
N ALA A 243 16.97 -3.10 -25.60
CA ALA A 243 18.02 -2.20 -25.17
C ALA A 243 19.02 -1.88 -26.31
N LYS A 244 19.77 -0.79 -26.16
CA LYS A 244 20.91 -0.38 -26.98
C LYS A 244 21.95 0.30 -26.10
N ALA A 245 23.18 0.40 -26.60
CA ALA A 245 24.25 1.15 -25.95
C ALA A 245 25.10 1.92 -26.96
N SER A 246 25.87 2.89 -26.45
CA SER A 246 27.03 3.49 -27.14
C SER A 246 28.04 2.45 -27.61
N SER A 247 28.29 1.46 -26.76
CA SER A 247 29.26 0.39 -26.99
C SER A 247 28.93 -0.86 -26.15
N GLN A 248 29.60 -1.98 -26.44
CA GLN A 248 29.45 -3.23 -25.70
C GLN A 248 30.76 -4.02 -25.74
N TYR A 249 31.12 -4.71 -24.64
CA TYR A 249 32.39 -5.45 -24.55
C TYR A 249 32.50 -6.59 -25.59
N ARG A 250 31.42 -7.32 -25.84
CA ARG A 250 31.36 -8.41 -26.85
C ARG A 250 30.02 -8.46 -27.57
N VAL A 251 29.98 -9.26 -28.63
CA VAL A 251 28.77 -9.55 -29.43
C VAL A 251 27.95 -10.72 -28.88
N ASP A 252 28.55 -11.58 -28.04
CA ASP A 252 27.94 -12.80 -27.48
C ASP A 252 27.64 -12.73 -25.98
N ARG A 253 28.19 -11.72 -25.28
CA ARG A 253 28.20 -11.57 -23.81
C ARG A 253 28.35 -10.10 -23.44
N TRP A 254 27.89 -9.72 -22.25
CA TRP A 254 27.84 -8.32 -21.80
C TRP A 254 27.18 -7.37 -22.83
N THR A 255 26.27 -7.90 -23.64
CA THR A 255 25.52 -7.16 -24.66
C THR A 255 24.40 -6.33 -24.02
N PRO A 256 23.87 -5.29 -24.69
CA PRO A 256 22.83 -4.43 -24.11
C PRO A 256 21.56 -5.19 -23.75
N GLU A 257 21.24 -6.26 -24.48
CA GLU A 257 20.07 -7.12 -24.26
C GLU A 257 20.03 -7.76 -22.86
N HIS A 258 21.16 -7.86 -22.16
CA HIS A 258 21.14 -8.31 -20.76
C HIS A 258 20.33 -7.40 -19.83
N MET A 259 20.28 -6.09 -20.09
CA MET A 259 19.47 -5.15 -19.31
C MET A 259 17.95 -5.32 -19.47
N THR A 260 17.50 -6.35 -20.19
CA THR A 260 16.09 -6.60 -20.53
C THR A 260 15.49 -7.76 -19.72
N GLY A 261 14.22 -7.64 -19.36
CA GLY A 261 13.57 -8.58 -18.44
C GLY A 261 14.01 -8.38 -16.98
N VAL A 262 13.80 -9.42 -16.16
CA VAL A 262 14.16 -9.41 -14.73
C VAL A 262 15.68 -9.54 -14.52
N PRO A 263 16.23 -9.07 -13.39
CA PRO A 263 17.67 -9.15 -13.11
C PRO A 263 18.14 -10.61 -13.06
N ASP A 264 19.29 -10.88 -13.70
CA ASP A 264 19.87 -12.21 -13.89
C ASP A 264 21.04 -12.47 -12.92
N VAL A 265 21.66 -11.39 -12.43
CA VAL A 265 22.87 -11.38 -11.58
C VAL A 265 22.55 -10.95 -10.15
N TYR A 266 21.79 -9.88 -9.96
CA TYR A 266 21.38 -9.33 -8.66
C TYR A 266 20.61 -10.38 -7.83
N PRO A 267 20.87 -10.53 -6.51
CA PRO A 267 21.67 -9.68 -5.63
C PRO A 267 23.13 -10.15 -5.45
N LYS A 268 23.78 -10.65 -6.51
CA LYS A 268 25.22 -10.95 -6.48
C LYS A 268 26.02 -9.75 -6.99
N TYR A 269 27.13 -9.47 -6.32
CA TYR A 269 28.20 -8.62 -6.84
C TYR A 269 29.22 -9.46 -7.63
N GLY A 270 29.78 -8.86 -8.70
CA GLY A 270 30.91 -9.41 -9.44
C GLY A 270 30.77 -9.22 -10.95
N ASP A 271 31.86 -9.52 -11.66
CA ASP A 271 31.90 -9.67 -13.12
C ASP A 271 31.10 -10.91 -13.53
N TYR A 272 29.98 -10.72 -14.23
CA TYR A 272 29.18 -11.80 -14.79
C TYR A 272 28.78 -11.51 -16.23
N ASP A 273 28.93 -12.51 -17.12
CA ASP A 273 28.62 -12.43 -18.55
C ASP A 273 27.12 -12.32 -18.90
N ARG A 274 26.30 -11.92 -17.93
CA ARG A 274 24.84 -11.74 -17.98
C ARG A 274 24.37 -10.32 -17.59
N ALA A 275 25.29 -9.37 -17.43
CA ALA A 275 25.00 -7.94 -17.27
C ALA A 275 25.70 -7.13 -18.38
N TRP A 276 25.14 -5.99 -18.82
CA TRP A 276 25.79 -5.16 -19.85
C TRP A 276 27.01 -4.42 -19.31
N THR A 277 28.08 -4.30 -20.12
CA THR A 277 29.12 -3.29 -19.93
C THR A 277 29.67 -2.77 -21.26
N ALA A 278 30.29 -1.59 -21.21
CA ALA A 278 30.87 -0.87 -22.34
C ALA A 278 32.05 -1.61 -23.00
N ALA A 279 32.44 -1.18 -24.20
CA ALA A 279 33.54 -1.79 -24.96
C ALA A 279 34.91 -1.72 -24.25
N TYR A 280 35.10 -0.70 -23.41
CA TYR A 280 36.35 -0.45 -22.68
C TYR A 280 36.04 0.05 -21.26
N SER A 281 36.78 -0.45 -20.27
CA SER A 281 36.85 0.16 -18.94
C SER A 281 37.41 1.58 -19.04
N ASP A 282 36.96 2.48 -18.15
CA ASP A 282 37.45 3.86 -18.05
C ASP A 282 37.30 4.70 -19.35
N GLY A 283 36.45 4.25 -20.30
CA GLY A 283 36.37 4.76 -21.67
C GLY A 283 35.88 6.19 -21.86
N GLY A 284 35.20 6.78 -20.86
CA GLY A 284 34.70 8.15 -20.91
C GLY A 284 33.20 8.26 -20.69
N GLU A 285 32.53 9.00 -21.57
CA GLU A 285 31.07 9.10 -21.58
C GLU A 285 30.45 7.97 -22.41
N GLU A 286 29.73 7.09 -21.75
CA GLU A 286 28.96 5.99 -22.35
C GLU A 286 27.46 6.21 -22.10
N TRP A 287 26.59 5.61 -22.90
CA TRP A 287 25.14 5.71 -22.72
C TRP A 287 24.44 4.38 -23.03
N VAL A 288 23.27 4.18 -22.40
CA VAL A 288 22.36 3.09 -22.72
C VAL A 288 20.95 3.63 -22.98
N GLU A 289 20.27 3.08 -23.97
CA GLU A 289 18.86 3.36 -24.28
C GLU A 289 18.03 2.10 -24.06
N LEU A 290 17.06 2.19 -23.15
CA LEU A 290 16.17 1.09 -22.76
C LEU A 290 14.77 1.39 -23.30
N PHE A 291 14.12 0.38 -23.86
CA PHE A 291 12.80 0.47 -24.50
C PHE A 291 11.80 -0.40 -23.73
N TYR A 292 10.56 0.08 -23.63
CA TYR A 292 9.49 -0.53 -22.84
C TYR A 292 8.21 -0.64 -23.67
N ASP A 293 7.33 -1.58 -23.29
CA ASP A 293 6.15 -1.90 -24.09
C ASP A 293 5.03 -0.85 -23.97
N GLU A 294 4.80 -0.33 -22.75
CA GLU A 294 3.74 0.63 -22.45
C GLU A 294 4.30 2.04 -22.19
N ALA A 295 3.66 3.08 -22.76
CA ALA A 295 4.01 4.48 -22.47
C ALA A 295 3.34 4.95 -21.18
N VAL A 296 4.15 5.42 -20.23
CA VAL A 296 3.72 5.70 -18.86
C VAL A 296 4.21 7.06 -18.38
N HIS A 297 3.44 7.71 -17.52
CA HIS A 297 3.90 8.85 -16.74
C HIS A 297 4.92 8.35 -15.71
N VAL A 298 6.20 8.40 -16.08
CA VAL A 298 7.30 7.84 -15.30
C VAL A 298 7.36 8.48 -13.92
N GLN A 299 7.37 7.65 -12.86
CA GLN A 299 7.56 8.07 -11.48
C GLN A 299 8.97 7.73 -11.00
N ARG A 300 9.46 6.53 -11.31
CA ARG A 300 10.79 6.06 -10.87
C ARG A 300 11.45 5.13 -11.90
N ILE A 301 12.77 5.09 -11.89
CA ILE A 301 13.58 4.11 -12.62
C ILE A 301 14.47 3.40 -11.59
N ASP A 302 14.46 2.06 -11.61
CA ASP A 302 15.27 1.23 -10.72
C ASP A 302 16.36 0.57 -11.57
N VAL A 303 17.62 0.95 -11.35
CA VAL A 303 18.78 0.46 -12.12
C VAL A 303 19.59 -0.51 -11.27
N TYR A 304 19.79 -1.73 -11.75
CA TYR A 304 20.47 -2.80 -11.03
C TYR A 304 21.96 -2.80 -11.41
N GLU A 305 22.80 -2.15 -10.60
CA GLU A 305 24.25 -2.08 -10.81
C GLU A 305 24.94 -3.25 -10.07
N THR A 306 25.63 -4.14 -10.80
CA THR A 306 26.16 -5.41 -10.25
C THR A 306 27.68 -5.50 -10.19
N TYR A 307 28.40 -4.66 -10.95
CA TYR A 307 29.86 -4.53 -10.85
C TYR A 307 30.30 -3.07 -10.98
N ASN A 308 31.30 -2.70 -10.17
CA ASN A 308 31.84 -1.33 -9.99
C ASN A 308 30.79 -0.20 -10.11
N PRO A 309 29.77 -0.18 -9.23
CA PRO A 309 28.66 0.77 -9.28
C PRO A 309 29.05 2.24 -9.07
N GLY A 310 28.22 3.15 -9.57
CA GLY A 310 28.31 4.59 -9.34
C GLY A 310 28.68 5.45 -10.55
N ALA A 311 28.78 4.86 -11.75
CA ALA A 311 29.17 5.56 -12.97
C ALA A 311 28.04 6.39 -13.60
N ILE A 312 26.77 6.13 -13.28
CA ILE A 312 25.61 6.80 -13.90
C ILE A 312 25.51 8.25 -13.42
N VAL A 313 25.51 9.21 -14.35
CA VAL A 313 25.49 10.67 -14.07
C VAL A 313 24.21 11.38 -14.51
N LYS A 314 23.41 10.78 -15.40
CA LYS A 314 22.17 11.39 -15.90
C LYS A 314 21.16 10.33 -16.32
N ALA A 315 19.88 10.61 -16.07
CA ALA A 315 18.76 9.87 -16.61
C ALA A 315 17.80 10.80 -17.35
N GLU A 316 17.44 10.40 -18.57
CA GLU A 316 16.50 11.08 -19.45
C GLU A 316 15.34 10.15 -19.78
N ILE A 317 14.11 10.67 -19.79
CA ILE A 317 12.97 9.97 -20.39
C ILE A 317 12.71 10.54 -21.78
N ILE A 318 12.45 9.67 -22.75
CA ILE A 318 12.18 10.06 -24.14
C ILE A 318 10.70 9.85 -24.41
N ASP A 319 10.00 10.94 -24.76
CA ASP A 319 8.56 10.93 -25.01
C ASP A 319 8.21 10.33 -26.39
N GLU A 320 6.92 10.14 -26.64
CA GLU A 320 6.43 9.56 -27.89
C GLU A 320 6.72 10.40 -29.15
N THR A 321 7.19 11.65 -29.00
CA THR A 321 7.66 12.49 -30.11
C THR A 321 9.16 12.30 -30.41
N GLY A 322 9.86 11.49 -29.61
CA GLY A 322 11.31 11.29 -29.68
C GLY A 322 12.11 12.38 -28.94
N ARG A 323 11.45 13.23 -28.14
CA ARG A 323 12.12 14.28 -27.37
C ARG A 323 12.59 13.73 -26.03
N ALA A 324 13.89 13.87 -25.76
CA ALA A 324 14.48 13.62 -24.45
C ALA A 324 14.16 14.74 -23.45
N HIS A 325 13.89 14.35 -22.21
CA HIS A 325 13.71 15.23 -21.06
C HIS A 325 14.53 14.69 -19.88
N VAL A 326 15.40 15.54 -19.31
CA VAL A 326 16.25 15.15 -18.18
C VAL A 326 15.41 15.08 -16.90
N ILE A 327 15.33 13.91 -16.26
CA ILE A 327 14.65 13.75 -14.97
C ILE A 327 15.63 13.91 -13.81
N TRP A 328 16.84 13.38 -13.95
CA TRP A 328 17.84 13.29 -12.88
C TRP A 328 19.25 13.51 -13.43
N GLU A 329 20.07 14.16 -12.61
CA GLU A 329 21.50 14.41 -12.85
C GLU A 329 22.23 14.22 -11.52
N GLY A 330 23.46 13.71 -11.58
CA GLY A 330 24.33 13.45 -10.44
C GLY A 330 25.80 13.45 -10.86
N THR A 331 26.68 13.17 -9.90
CA THR A 331 28.13 13.07 -10.13
C THR A 331 28.54 11.61 -10.04
N ALA A 332 29.40 11.15 -10.96
CA ALA A 332 29.95 9.81 -10.90
C ALA A 332 30.87 9.69 -9.68
N GLN A 333 30.69 8.63 -8.90
CA GLN A 333 31.44 8.37 -7.69
C GLN A 333 31.46 6.88 -7.41
N THR A 334 32.66 6.31 -7.24
CA THR A 334 32.84 4.90 -6.84
C THR A 334 32.04 4.59 -5.57
N ALA A 335 31.05 3.72 -5.71
CA ALA A 335 30.29 3.18 -4.59
C ALA A 335 30.99 1.92 -4.01
N PRO A 336 30.50 1.33 -2.90
CA PRO A 336 31.08 0.11 -2.36
C PRO A 336 31.07 -1.05 -3.38
N GLN A 337 31.95 -2.03 -3.17
CA GLN A 337 32.05 -3.23 -4.02
C GLN A 337 30.96 -4.25 -3.67
N GLU A 338 29.71 -3.85 -3.88
CA GLU A 338 28.49 -4.62 -3.65
C GLU A 338 27.48 -4.34 -4.78
N SER A 339 26.55 -5.26 -5.03
CA SER A 339 25.49 -5.05 -6.03
C SER A 339 24.33 -4.27 -5.43
N ARG A 340 23.89 -3.20 -6.09
CA ARG A 340 22.89 -2.27 -5.55
C ARG A 340 21.80 -1.95 -6.56
N ILE A 341 20.72 -1.35 -6.07
CA ILE A 341 19.69 -0.74 -6.91
C ILE A 341 19.83 0.79 -6.76
N LEU A 342 20.08 1.48 -7.87
CA LEU A 342 20.04 2.94 -7.93
C LEU A 342 18.60 3.37 -8.25
N TYR A 343 17.92 3.97 -7.26
CA TYR A 343 16.59 4.53 -7.41
C TYR A 343 16.64 5.95 -7.97
N ILE A 344 15.99 6.18 -9.11
CA ILE A 344 15.97 7.47 -9.80
C ILE A 344 14.54 7.99 -9.85
N GLU A 345 14.20 8.88 -8.91
CA GLU A 345 12.87 9.50 -8.79
C GLU A 345 12.66 10.64 -9.81
N ASN A 346 11.59 10.55 -10.60
CA ASN A 346 11.16 11.60 -11.53
C ASN A 346 10.20 12.58 -10.84
N THR A 347 10.76 13.67 -10.30
CA THR A 347 10.01 14.76 -9.68
C THR A 347 9.75 15.95 -10.61
N LYS A 348 10.20 15.88 -11.89
CA LYS A 348 10.32 17.07 -12.77
C LYS A 348 9.50 17.00 -14.05
N VAL A 349 9.38 15.83 -14.68
CA VAL A 349 8.87 15.71 -16.05
C VAL A 349 7.58 14.91 -16.08
N ASN A 350 6.48 15.54 -16.47
CA ASN A 350 5.18 14.89 -16.59
C ASN A 350 4.77 14.67 -18.05
N VAL A 351 5.36 13.66 -18.69
CA VAL A 351 5.00 13.20 -20.04
C VAL A 351 4.93 11.66 -20.05
N PRO A 352 4.07 11.06 -20.90
CA PRO A 352 4.14 9.62 -21.13
C PRO A 352 5.42 9.28 -21.90
N ALA A 353 6.18 8.33 -21.39
CA ALA A 353 7.42 7.84 -21.98
C ALA A 353 7.50 6.32 -21.89
N ARG A 354 8.16 5.71 -22.88
CA ARG A 354 8.49 4.27 -22.94
C ARG A 354 9.92 4.01 -23.42
N GLN A 355 10.76 5.02 -23.30
CA GLN A 355 12.18 4.93 -23.58
C GLN A 355 12.93 5.74 -22.53
N VAL A 356 13.99 5.16 -22.00
CA VAL A 356 14.91 5.76 -21.02
C VAL A 356 16.28 5.85 -21.67
N ARG A 357 16.99 6.96 -21.46
CA ARG A 357 18.44 7.01 -21.68
C ARG A 357 19.14 7.21 -20.34
N LEU A 358 20.12 6.36 -20.02
CA LEU A 358 21.07 6.60 -18.94
C LEU A 358 22.41 7.00 -19.58
N VAL A 359 23.12 7.93 -18.94
CA VAL A 359 24.47 8.35 -19.34
C VAL A 359 25.43 8.10 -18.18
N LEU A 360 26.58 7.51 -18.49
CA LEU A 360 27.61 7.08 -17.56
C LEU A 360 28.91 7.86 -17.79
N ARG A 361 29.70 8.04 -16.74
CA ARG A 361 31.09 8.50 -16.79
C ARG A 361 32.01 7.42 -16.25
N THR A 362 32.32 6.47 -17.12
CA THR A 362 33.15 5.30 -16.79
C THR A 362 34.58 5.74 -16.44
N ASP A 363 35.06 6.85 -17.02
CA ASP A 363 36.34 7.49 -16.68
C ASP A 363 36.43 8.02 -15.23
N GLN A 364 35.33 8.02 -14.48
CA GLN A 364 35.26 8.50 -13.09
C GLN A 364 34.98 7.39 -12.07
N VAL A 365 34.73 6.16 -12.50
CA VAL A 365 34.51 4.99 -11.62
C VAL A 365 35.32 3.79 -12.14
N PRO A 366 36.55 3.58 -11.63
CA PRO A 366 37.51 2.67 -12.26
C PRO A 366 37.03 1.23 -12.49
N GLY A 367 37.30 0.73 -13.70
CA GLY A 367 37.01 -0.64 -14.13
C GLY A 367 35.86 -0.74 -15.14
N PHE A 368 35.30 -1.95 -15.27
CA PHE A 368 34.07 -2.17 -16.00
C PHE A 368 32.89 -1.96 -15.05
N ASN A 369 31.96 -1.08 -15.41
CA ASN A 369 30.72 -0.86 -14.67
C ASN A 369 29.62 -1.71 -15.32
N GLU A 370 28.90 -2.53 -14.55
CA GLU A 370 27.90 -3.47 -15.09
C GLU A 370 26.48 -3.12 -14.64
N ILE A 371 25.55 -3.14 -15.61
CA ILE A 371 24.10 -3.00 -15.39
C ILE A 371 23.42 -4.30 -15.78
N ASP A 372 22.80 -4.95 -14.79
CA ASP A 372 22.10 -6.24 -14.91
C ASP A 372 20.68 -6.06 -15.45
N ALA A 373 19.93 -5.06 -14.97
CA ALA A 373 18.58 -4.78 -15.44
C ALA A 373 18.18 -3.32 -15.21
N VAL A 374 17.16 -2.86 -15.95
CA VAL A 374 16.48 -1.58 -15.70
C VAL A 374 14.97 -1.77 -15.67
N CYS A 375 14.34 -1.29 -14.61
CA CYS A 375 12.90 -1.33 -14.41
C CYS A 375 12.31 0.09 -14.46
N LEU A 376 11.21 0.26 -15.19
CA LEU A 376 10.46 1.50 -15.30
C LEU A 376 9.16 1.41 -14.50
N ILE A 377 8.97 2.38 -13.59
CA ILE A 377 7.79 2.52 -12.73
C ILE A 377 7.09 3.83 -13.12
N GLY A 378 5.80 3.77 -13.42
CA GLY A 378 5.01 4.96 -13.81
C GLY A 378 3.51 4.70 -13.76
N THR A 379 2.69 5.63 -14.25
CA THR A 379 1.23 5.44 -14.36
C THR A 379 0.67 5.62 -15.76
N ARG A 380 -0.38 4.85 -16.09
CA ARG A 380 -1.14 4.96 -17.36
C ARG A 380 -1.84 6.31 -17.44
N THR A 381 -2.67 6.62 -16.45
CA THR A 381 -3.26 7.94 -16.29
C THR A 381 -2.27 8.85 -15.56
N PHE A 382 -2.13 10.10 -15.99
CA PHE A 382 -1.52 11.12 -15.13
C PHE A 382 -2.38 11.29 -13.88
N ALA A 383 -1.80 11.04 -12.71
CA ALA A 383 -2.36 11.47 -11.44
C ALA A 383 -2.34 13.01 -11.37
N GLN A 384 -3.31 13.65 -12.03
CA GLN A 384 -3.56 15.09 -11.89
C GLN A 384 -3.64 15.39 -10.39
N GLU A 385 -2.71 16.20 -9.89
CA GLU A 385 -2.63 16.56 -8.48
C GLU A 385 -4.04 16.84 -7.95
N SER A 386 -4.49 15.99 -7.03
CA SER A 386 -5.73 16.24 -6.28
C SER A 386 -5.47 17.30 -5.22
N ARG A 387 -5.00 18.48 -5.65
CA ARG A 387 -5.25 19.75 -4.96
C ARG A 387 -6.74 19.78 -4.75
N LEU A 388 -7.11 19.60 -3.48
CA LEU A 388 -8.45 19.29 -3.00
C LEU A 388 -9.48 20.11 -3.78
N ARG A 389 -10.17 19.50 -4.75
CA ARG A 389 -11.42 20.08 -5.23
C ARG A 389 -12.29 20.17 -4.01
N SER A 390 -12.53 21.40 -3.55
CA SER A 390 -13.31 21.66 -2.36
C SER A 390 -14.67 20.95 -2.50
N PRO A 391 -15.32 20.56 -1.39
CA PRO A 391 -16.67 20.00 -1.45
C PRO A 391 -17.64 20.89 -2.26
N VAL A 392 -17.40 22.22 -2.27
CA VAL A 392 -18.08 23.22 -3.08
C VAL A 392 -17.81 23.03 -4.59
N GLU A 393 -16.56 22.88 -5.04
CA GLU A 393 -16.25 22.64 -6.46
C GLU A 393 -16.73 21.26 -6.94
N GLN A 394 -16.70 20.25 -6.08
CA GLN A 394 -17.28 18.94 -6.39
C GLN A 394 -18.80 19.06 -6.58
N LEU A 395 -19.49 19.71 -5.63
CA LEU A 395 -20.92 20.03 -5.70
C LEU A 395 -21.26 20.83 -6.95
N ALA A 396 -20.54 21.90 -7.27
CA ALA A 396 -20.72 22.70 -8.47
C ALA A 396 -20.55 21.86 -9.75
N SER A 397 -19.59 20.94 -9.79
CA SER A 397 -19.40 20.04 -10.94
C SER A 397 -20.54 19.02 -11.10
N ILE A 398 -21.17 18.60 -9.99
CA ILE A 398 -22.34 17.72 -9.97
C ILE A 398 -23.59 18.49 -10.44
N ILE A 399 -23.83 19.69 -9.92
CA ILE A 399 -24.91 20.61 -10.35
C ILE A 399 -24.79 20.87 -11.86
N LEU A 400 -23.59 21.19 -12.36
CA LEU A 400 -23.35 21.41 -13.80
C LEU A 400 -23.50 20.15 -14.67
N ARG A 401 -23.41 18.94 -14.11
CA ARG A 401 -23.67 17.69 -14.84
C ARG A 401 -25.16 17.37 -14.83
N LEU A 402 -25.80 17.40 -13.66
CA LEU A 402 -27.22 17.13 -13.47
C LEU A 402 -28.09 18.16 -14.21
N GLY A 403 -27.77 19.45 -14.14
CA GLY A 403 -28.50 20.49 -14.89
C GLY A 403 -28.44 20.33 -16.41
N ARG A 404 -27.33 19.82 -16.96
CA ARG A 404 -27.23 19.45 -18.38
C ARG A 404 -28.04 18.20 -18.72
N ALA A 405 -28.11 17.22 -17.81
CA ALA A 405 -28.93 16.02 -17.98
C ALA A 405 -30.44 16.33 -17.90
N VAL A 406 -30.87 17.14 -16.94
CA VAL A 406 -32.26 17.61 -16.79
C VAL A 406 -32.70 18.43 -18.00
N LYS A 407 -31.87 19.40 -18.43
CA LYS A 407 -32.14 20.16 -19.66
C LYS A 407 -32.26 19.23 -20.87
N ARG A 408 -31.34 18.28 -21.05
CA ARG A 408 -31.44 17.30 -22.15
C ARG A 408 -32.73 16.48 -22.06
N GLY A 409 -33.09 15.98 -20.89
CA GLY A 409 -34.34 15.23 -20.67
C GLY A 409 -35.59 16.04 -21.02
N ARG A 410 -35.55 17.37 -20.83
CA ARG A 410 -36.62 18.31 -21.22
C ARG A 410 -36.64 18.57 -22.73
N ASP A 411 -35.48 18.86 -23.33
CA ASP A 411 -35.33 19.15 -24.76
C ASP A 411 -35.66 17.92 -25.63
N GLU A 412 -35.25 16.72 -25.20
CA GLU A 412 -35.44 15.43 -25.89
C GLU A 412 -36.70 14.67 -25.41
N ARG A 413 -37.46 15.21 -24.43
CA ARG A 413 -38.68 14.61 -23.82
C ARG A 413 -38.50 13.19 -23.27
N LEU A 414 -37.34 12.90 -22.68
CA LEU A 414 -36.97 11.56 -22.18
C LEU A 414 -37.57 11.20 -20.82
N ALA A 415 -38.22 12.13 -20.14
CA ALA A 415 -38.81 11.93 -18.81
C ALA A 415 -40.09 12.77 -18.63
N ASP A 416 -40.86 12.46 -17.58
CA ASP A 416 -42.06 13.20 -17.20
C ASP A 416 -41.74 14.66 -16.82
N SER A 417 -42.65 15.57 -17.18
CA SER A 417 -42.42 17.01 -17.00
C SER A 417 -42.54 17.50 -15.56
N ALA A 418 -43.29 16.81 -14.69
CA ALA A 418 -43.32 17.14 -13.26
C ALA A 418 -42.03 16.65 -12.58
N PHE A 419 -41.59 15.43 -12.89
CA PHE A 419 -40.30 14.89 -12.41
C PHE A 419 -39.10 15.77 -12.82
N LEU A 420 -39.07 16.24 -14.07
CA LEU A 420 -38.04 17.19 -14.52
C LEU A 420 -38.11 18.54 -13.78
N GLN A 421 -39.30 19.00 -13.40
CA GLN A 421 -39.46 20.26 -12.65
C GLN A 421 -38.97 20.13 -11.20
N GLU A 422 -39.24 18.99 -10.53
CA GLU A 422 -38.70 18.70 -9.20
C GLU A 422 -37.17 18.68 -9.20
N LEU A 423 -36.54 18.12 -10.25
CA LEU A 423 -35.08 18.13 -10.40
C LEU A 423 -34.51 19.55 -10.66
N GLU A 424 -35.22 20.42 -11.37
CA GLU A 424 -34.83 21.83 -11.54
C GLU A 424 -34.87 22.61 -10.22
N ASP A 425 -35.87 22.36 -9.37
CA ASP A 425 -35.98 23.02 -8.07
C ASP A 425 -34.90 22.50 -7.09
N ILE A 426 -34.62 21.19 -7.07
CA ILE A 426 -33.50 20.61 -6.30
C ILE A 426 -32.15 21.19 -6.74
N LEU A 427 -31.92 21.33 -8.06
CA LEU A 427 -30.72 21.98 -8.60
C LEU A 427 -30.57 23.43 -8.13
N ARG A 428 -31.70 24.14 -7.96
CA ARG A 428 -31.74 25.54 -7.49
C ARG A 428 -31.36 25.64 -6.02
N GLU A 429 -31.87 24.76 -5.17
CA GLU A 429 -31.49 24.70 -3.75
C GLU A 429 -29.99 24.37 -3.58
N LEU A 430 -29.49 23.36 -4.30
CA LEU A 430 -28.07 22.99 -4.28
C LEU A 430 -27.15 24.12 -4.78
N SER A 431 -27.59 24.87 -5.80
CA SER A 431 -26.84 26.04 -6.29
C SER A 431 -26.79 27.18 -5.27
N ASN A 432 -27.85 27.39 -4.50
CA ASN A 432 -27.87 28.38 -3.41
C ASN A 432 -26.88 27.98 -2.30
N ILE A 433 -26.90 26.71 -1.88
CA ILE A 433 -25.96 26.15 -0.88
C ILE A 433 -24.51 26.37 -1.34
N SER A 434 -24.19 26.04 -2.59
CA SER A 434 -22.87 26.24 -3.20
C SER A 434 -22.44 27.70 -3.33
N SER A 435 -23.36 28.66 -3.20
CA SER A 435 -23.09 30.11 -3.32
C SER A 435 -23.03 30.83 -1.96
N SER A 436 -23.38 30.14 -0.87
CA SER A 436 -23.44 30.69 0.50
C SER A 436 -22.29 30.26 1.42
N THR A 437 -21.23 29.68 0.83
CA THR A 437 -20.04 29.17 1.53
C THR A 437 -18.73 29.78 0.96
N VAL A 438 -18.80 31.04 0.53
CA VAL A 438 -17.68 31.87 0.02
C VAL A 438 -17.58 33.13 0.87
#